data_AF-A0A286IKJ2-F1
#
_entry.id   AF-A0A286IKJ2-F1
#
_cell.length_a   1.000
_cell.length_b   1.000
_cell.length_c   1.000
_cell.angle_alpha   90.00
_cell.angle_beta   90.00
_cell.angle_gamma   90.00
#
_symmetry.space_group_name_H-M   'P 1'
#
loop_
_entity.id
_entity.type
_entity.pdbx_description
1 polymer ?
#
loop_
_entity_poly.entity_id
_entity_poly.type
_entity_poly.pdbx_seq_one_letter_code
_entity_poly.pdbx_strand_id
1 'polypeptide(L)'
;MKKLILALLVVGTSCTRIPYTQKVQDELASLGVKPTQIQYYLSNKVALQTNKEEKTKELQKGEIEIFNTITRERVVFGQFIFKELTGVCTNFGQKNYYVQFEEGDAKQKSLKFTWHPTTDRLVLAMQDDYMIDYDGARYYVEIGKGAHLEISKKAYTKFQLKTRRVKGMKVGSEGSQTLK
;
A
#
# COMPACT_ATOMS: atom_id res chain seq x y z
N MET A 1 44.48 -0.39 -28.21
CA MET A 1 43.64 -1.11 -27.23
C MET A 1 42.34 -0.33 -27.04
N LYS A 2 41.25 -0.71 -27.72
CA LYS A 2 39.95 -0.03 -27.64
C LYS A 2 39.18 -0.58 -26.44
N LYS A 3 38.91 0.26 -25.44
CA LYS A 3 38.11 -0.12 -24.27
C LYS A 3 36.63 -0.21 -24.68
N LEU A 4 36.08 -1.41 -24.58
CA LEU A 4 34.66 -1.71 -24.78
C LEU A 4 33.89 -1.20 -23.55
N ILE A 5 33.19 -0.07 -23.69
CA ILE A 5 32.29 0.43 -22.65
C ILE A 5 31.00 -0.39 -22.76
N LEU A 6 30.85 -1.37 -21.87
CA LEU A 6 29.63 -2.14 -21.72
C LEU A 6 28.59 -1.26 -21.00
N ALA A 7 27.76 -0.57 -21.77
CA ALA A 7 26.59 0.13 -21.27
C ALA A 7 25.59 -0.91 -20.75
N LEU A 8 25.57 -1.09 -19.42
CA LEU A 8 24.60 -1.94 -18.75
C LEU A 8 23.23 -1.26 -18.83
N LEU A 9 22.45 -1.68 -19.82
CA LEU A 9 21.05 -1.28 -20.01
C LEU A 9 20.23 -1.84 -18.83
N VAL A 10 20.08 -1.05 -17.76
CA VAL A 10 19.14 -1.37 -16.67
C VAL A 10 17.75 -1.20 -17.25
N VAL A 11 17.20 -2.29 -17.80
CA VAL A 11 15.79 -2.38 -18.17
C VAL A 11 15.00 -2.25 -16.88
N GLY A 12 14.55 -1.03 -16.58
CA GLY A 12 13.62 -0.75 -15.49
C GLY A 12 12.35 -1.55 -15.75
N THR A 13 12.24 -2.73 -15.15
CA THR A 13 10.98 -3.47 -15.14
C THR A 13 9.99 -2.59 -14.39
N SER A 14 9.10 -1.92 -15.13
CA SER A 14 7.96 -1.21 -14.55
C SER A 14 7.30 -2.14 -13.55
N CYS A 15 7.31 -1.75 -12.28
CA CYS A 15 6.76 -2.55 -11.20
C CYS A 15 5.23 -2.49 -11.33
N THR A 16 4.69 -3.37 -12.17
CA THR A 16 3.25 -3.51 -12.35
C THR A 16 2.58 -3.80 -10.99
N ARG A 17 1.53 -3.04 -10.70
CA ARG A 17 0.70 -3.18 -9.50
C ARG A 17 -0.60 -3.86 -9.88
N ILE A 18 -1.19 -4.57 -8.92
CA ILE A 18 -2.52 -5.19 -9.07
C ILE A 18 -3.39 -4.77 -7.88
N PRO A 19 -4.71 -4.59 -8.08
CA PRO A 19 -5.62 -4.33 -6.97
C PRO A 19 -5.57 -5.44 -5.93
N TYR A 20 -5.58 -5.07 -4.65
CA TYR A 20 -5.71 -6.00 -3.54
C TYR A 20 -7.18 -6.32 -3.33
N THR A 21 -7.62 -7.45 -3.89
CA THR A 21 -9.00 -7.92 -3.81
C THR A 21 -9.19 -9.02 -2.76
N GLN A 22 -10.44 -9.34 -2.42
CA GLN A 22 -10.77 -10.47 -1.53
C GLN A 22 -10.13 -11.77 -2.04
N LYS A 23 -10.23 -12.04 -3.36
CA LYS A 23 -9.56 -13.20 -3.98
C LYS A 23 -8.05 -13.20 -3.76
N VAL A 24 -7.39 -12.05 -3.93
CA VAL A 24 -5.94 -11.93 -3.70
C VAL A 24 -5.61 -12.16 -2.22
N GLN A 25 -6.44 -11.65 -1.31
CA GLN A 25 -6.29 -11.92 0.12
C GLN A 25 -6.40 -13.42 0.41
N ASP A 26 -7.45 -14.07 -0.06
CA ASP A 26 -7.73 -15.48 0.22
C ASP A 26 -6.61 -16.38 -0.31
N GLU A 27 -6.12 -16.08 -1.52
CA GLU A 27 -4.97 -16.77 -2.09
C GLU A 27 -3.72 -16.57 -1.23
N LEU A 28 -3.38 -15.33 -0.85
CA LEU A 28 -2.21 -15.07 0.00
C LEU A 28 -2.34 -15.70 1.40
N ALA A 29 -3.53 -15.68 1.98
CA ALA A 29 -3.84 -16.33 3.25
C ALA A 29 -3.66 -17.85 3.17
N SER A 30 -4.07 -18.49 2.06
CA SER A 30 -3.84 -19.91 1.81
C SER A 30 -2.34 -20.28 1.70
N LEU A 31 -1.49 -19.29 1.41
CA LEU A 31 -0.03 -19.41 1.41
C LEU A 31 0.59 -19.03 2.77
N GLY A 32 -0.21 -18.72 3.78
CA GLY A 32 0.23 -18.31 5.11
C GLY A 32 0.77 -16.88 5.18
N VAL A 33 0.56 -16.06 4.14
CA VAL A 33 1.01 -14.66 4.11
C VAL A 33 -0.02 -13.79 4.84
N LYS A 34 0.39 -13.11 5.90
CA LYS A 34 -0.47 -12.19 6.65
C LYS A 34 -0.50 -10.81 6.00
N PRO A 35 -1.60 -10.04 6.12
CA PRO A 35 -1.67 -8.66 5.65
C PRO A 35 -0.52 -7.76 6.12
N THR A 36 -0.06 -7.94 7.36
CA THR A 36 1.06 -7.18 7.94
C THR A 36 2.41 -7.45 7.26
N GLN A 37 2.53 -8.50 6.44
CA GLN A 37 3.74 -8.86 5.70
C GLN A 37 3.72 -8.36 4.25
N ILE A 38 2.66 -7.64 3.87
CA ILE A 38 2.45 -7.14 2.52
C ILE A 38 2.77 -5.65 2.49
N GLN A 39 3.50 -5.26 1.44
CA GLN A 39 3.71 -3.86 1.11
C GLN A 39 2.60 -3.40 0.17
N TYR A 40 1.90 -2.35 0.58
CA TYR A 40 0.75 -1.79 -0.12
C TYR A 40 1.11 -0.50 -0.84
N TYR A 41 0.30 -0.16 -1.84
CA TYR A 41 0.35 1.09 -2.59
C TYR A 41 -1.07 1.62 -2.72
N LEU A 42 -1.21 2.93 -2.93
CA LEU A 42 -2.49 3.53 -3.31
C LEU A 42 -2.65 3.49 -4.83
N SER A 43 -3.86 3.16 -5.30
CA SER A 43 -4.22 3.21 -6.73
C SER A 43 -4.11 4.61 -7.34
N ASN A 44 -4.24 5.65 -6.51
CA ASN A 44 -4.17 7.05 -6.92
C ASN A 44 -3.72 7.93 -5.74
N LYS A 45 -3.34 9.17 -6.04
CA LYS A 45 -3.04 10.21 -5.04
C LYS A 45 -4.24 10.37 -4.09
N VAL A 46 -3.97 10.49 -2.79
CA VAL A 46 -4.95 10.90 -1.79
C VAL A 46 -4.51 12.24 -1.22
N ALA A 47 -5.39 13.23 -1.24
CA ALA A 47 -5.12 14.57 -0.70
C ALA A 47 -6.14 14.90 0.41
N LEU A 48 -5.62 15.26 1.58
CA LEU A 48 -6.42 15.62 2.76
C LEU A 48 -6.28 17.11 3.04
N GLN A 49 -7.37 17.76 3.45
CA GLN A 49 -7.42 19.20 3.76
C GLN A 49 -8.11 19.48 5.10
N THR A 50 -7.67 20.50 5.83
CA THR A 50 -8.39 21.03 7.00
C THR A 50 -8.93 22.45 6.75
N ASN A 51 -9.95 22.82 7.52
CA ASN A 51 -10.57 24.16 7.53
C ASN A 51 -9.98 25.10 8.56
N LYS A 52 -9.07 24.61 9.42
CA LYS A 52 -8.48 25.38 10.52
C LYS A 52 -7.05 25.75 10.17
N GLU A 53 -6.62 26.95 10.57
CA GLU A 53 -5.20 27.35 10.60
C GLU A 53 -4.39 26.38 11.48
N GLU A 54 -3.94 25.27 10.91
CA GLU A 54 -3.05 24.33 11.57
C GLU A 54 -1.65 24.44 10.95
N LYS A 55 -0.64 24.47 11.81
CA LYS A 55 0.78 24.45 11.39
C LYS A 55 1.01 23.19 10.56
N THR A 56 1.33 23.39 9.29
CA THR A 56 1.70 22.36 8.32
C THR A 56 2.71 21.39 8.95
N LYS A 57 2.37 20.10 9.04
CA LYS A 57 3.32 19.06 9.44
C LYS A 57 3.98 18.50 8.18
N GLU A 58 5.30 18.59 8.13
CA GLU A 58 6.07 18.01 7.03
C GLU A 58 5.99 16.48 7.06
N LEU A 59 5.56 15.87 5.95
CA LEU A 59 5.71 14.45 5.72
C LEU A 59 7.17 14.15 5.34
N GLN A 60 7.83 13.31 6.13
CA GLN A 60 9.11 12.73 5.73
C GLN A 60 8.85 11.69 4.64
N LYS A 61 9.13 12.09 3.38
CA LYS A 61 8.79 11.42 2.10
C LYS A 61 7.32 11.56 1.70
N GLY A 62 7.06 12.60 0.92
CA GLY A 62 5.80 12.88 0.24
C GLY A 62 5.81 14.36 -0.08
N GLU A 63 5.83 14.72 -1.36
CA GLU A 63 5.88 16.12 -1.82
C GLU A 63 4.66 16.87 -1.27
N ILE A 64 4.90 17.90 -0.46
CA ILE A 64 3.86 18.78 0.07
C ILE A 64 3.74 19.94 -0.90
N GLU A 65 2.66 19.97 -1.68
CA GLU A 65 2.27 21.17 -2.40
C GLU A 65 1.38 22.00 -1.48
N ILE A 66 1.85 23.18 -1.09
CA ILE A 66 1.07 24.12 -0.27
C ILE A 66 0.27 24.99 -1.23
N PHE A 67 -1.06 24.83 -1.26
CA PHE A 67 -1.96 25.74 -1.93
C PHE A 67 -2.80 26.52 -0.91
N ASN A 68 -2.51 27.81 -0.74
CA ASN A 68 -3.45 28.77 -0.18
C ASN A 68 -4.37 29.24 -1.32
N THR A 69 -5.38 28.45 -1.68
CA THR A 69 -6.38 28.89 -2.64
C THR A 69 -7.57 29.46 -1.89
N ILE A 70 -7.74 30.78 -1.96
CA ILE A 70 -8.99 31.44 -1.56
C ILE A 70 -9.99 31.20 -2.71
N THR A 71 -10.82 30.16 -2.60
CA THR A 71 -12.06 30.10 -3.39
C THR A 71 -13.12 30.90 -2.64
N ARG A 72 -14.11 31.45 -3.35
CA ARG A 72 -15.14 32.38 -2.79
C ARG A 72 -15.93 31.83 -1.59
N GLU A 73 -15.74 30.57 -1.22
CA GLU A 73 -16.48 29.87 -0.16
C GLU A 73 -15.60 29.14 0.87
N ARG A 74 -14.25 29.09 0.73
CA ARG A 74 -13.41 28.30 1.65
C ARG A 74 -11.96 28.77 1.70
N VAL A 75 -11.42 28.93 2.92
CA VAL A 75 -9.98 29.02 3.17
C VAL A 75 -9.47 27.61 3.51
N VAL A 76 -8.56 27.09 2.69
CA VAL A 76 -7.93 25.78 2.90
C VAL A 76 -6.62 25.97 3.63
N PHE A 77 -6.40 25.22 4.71
CA PHE A 77 -5.16 25.19 5.45
C PHE A 77 -4.65 23.74 5.51
N GLY A 78 -3.34 23.54 5.30
CA GLY A 78 -2.66 22.24 5.43
C GLY A 78 -3.13 21.14 4.46
N GLN A 79 -2.26 20.67 3.57
CA GLN A 79 -2.55 19.56 2.67
C GLN A 79 -1.64 18.36 2.96
N PHE A 80 -2.22 17.17 3.23
CA PHE A 80 -1.46 15.91 3.26
C PHE A 80 -1.61 15.21 1.92
N ILE A 81 -0.49 14.88 1.28
CA ILE A 81 -0.47 14.25 -0.04
C ILE A 81 0.20 12.88 0.06
N PHE A 82 -0.59 11.82 -0.12
CA PHE A 82 -0.09 10.46 -0.24
C PHE A 82 0.09 10.13 -1.72
N LYS A 83 1.33 10.16 -2.20
CA LYS A 83 1.69 9.83 -3.59
C LYS A 83 2.90 8.92 -3.62
N GLU A 84 2.77 7.79 -4.32
CA GLU A 84 3.84 6.81 -4.54
C GLU A 84 4.46 6.25 -3.25
N LEU A 85 3.79 6.42 -2.12
CA LEU A 85 4.20 5.89 -0.83
C LEU A 85 3.88 4.41 -0.70
N THR A 86 4.70 3.75 0.09
CA THR A 86 4.58 2.34 0.38
C THR A 86 3.98 2.17 1.75
N GLY A 87 2.83 1.52 1.82
CA GLY A 87 2.11 1.29 3.05
C GLY A 87 2.43 -0.06 3.67
N VAL A 88 2.39 -0.13 5.00
CA VAL A 88 2.39 -1.38 5.76
C VAL A 88 1.10 -1.47 6.56
N CYS A 89 0.45 -2.63 6.51
CA CYS A 89 -0.73 -2.87 7.34
C CYS A 89 -0.29 -3.02 8.81
N THR A 90 -0.79 -2.13 9.67
CA THR A 90 -0.47 -2.09 11.10
C THR A 90 -1.49 -2.88 11.93
N ASN A 91 -2.73 -2.90 11.47
CA ASN A 91 -3.83 -3.64 12.08
C ASN A 91 -4.86 -4.05 11.00
N PHE A 92 -5.45 -5.23 11.14
CA PHE A 92 -6.49 -5.71 10.24
C PHE A 92 -7.51 -6.56 11.00
N GLY A 93 -8.75 -6.52 10.53
CA GLY A 93 -9.83 -7.39 10.96
C GLY A 93 -10.64 -7.87 9.76
N GLN A 94 -11.82 -8.44 10.01
CA GLN A 94 -12.68 -8.94 8.93
C GLN A 94 -13.13 -7.85 7.96
N LYS A 95 -13.37 -6.63 8.47
CA LYS A 95 -13.93 -5.52 7.68
C LYS A 95 -12.95 -4.39 7.42
N ASN A 96 -12.07 -4.10 8.38
CA ASN A 96 -11.26 -2.89 8.38
C ASN A 96 -9.77 -3.23 8.36
N TYR A 97 -9.03 -2.48 7.56
CA TYR A 97 -7.58 -2.52 7.46
C TYR A 97 -7.02 -1.14 7.78
N TYR A 98 -5.98 -1.08 8.59
CA TYR A 98 -5.26 0.13 8.92
C TYR A 98 -3.89 0.04 8.28
N VAL A 99 -3.60 0.96 7.37
CA VAL A 99 -2.36 0.98 6.58
C VAL A 99 -1.64 2.29 6.80
N GLN A 100 -0.41 2.20 7.29
CA GLN A 100 0.46 3.33 7.56
C GLN A 100 1.40 3.54 6.38
N PHE A 101 1.42 4.77 5.83
CA PHE A 101 2.22 5.16 4.67
C PHE A 101 3.41 6.06 5.02
N GLU A 102 3.49 6.51 6.27
CA GLU A 102 4.51 7.42 6.77
C GLU A 102 4.97 7.01 8.18
N GLU A 103 6.11 7.52 8.63
CA GLU A 103 6.62 7.25 9.97
C GLU A 103 5.80 7.92 11.09
N GLY A 104 5.79 7.28 12.26
CA GLY A 104 5.16 7.79 13.49
C GLY A 104 4.22 6.79 14.15
N ASP A 105 3.36 7.27 15.05
CA ASP A 105 2.41 6.42 15.78
C ASP A 105 1.38 5.79 14.85
N ALA A 106 1.49 4.48 14.64
CA ALA A 106 0.60 3.68 13.82
C ALA A 106 -0.88 3.84 14.17
N LYS A 107 -1.22 4.11 15.44
CA LYS A 107 -2.63 4.30 15.86
C LYS A 107 -3.25 5.56 15.27
N GLN A 108 -2.43 6.59 15.04
CA GLN A 108 -2.89 7.90 14.58
C GLN A 108 -2.59 8.10 13.09
N LYS A 109 -1.48 7.56 12.59
CA LYS A 109 -0.98 7.74 11.22
C LYS A 109 -1.26 6.57 10.28
N SER A 110 -2.35 5.83 10.55
CA SER A 110 -2.85 4.82 9.63
C SER A 110 -4.12 5.31 8.92
N LEU A 111 -4.16 5.16 7.61
CA LEU A 111 -5.38 5.31 6.85
C LEU A 111 -6.23 4.04 7.01
N LYS A 112 -7.55 4.22 7.18
CA LYS A 112 -8.51 3.13 7.30
C LYS A 112 -9.05 2.74 5.91
N PHE A 113 -9.07 1.45 5.63
CA PHE A 113 -9.66 0.86 4.44
C PHE A 113 -10.73 -0.16 4.81
N THR A 114 -11.77 -0.27 3.98
CA THR A 114 -12.86 -1.23 4.13
C THR A 114 -13.17 -1.91 2.81
N TRP A 115 -13.74 -3.12 2.86
CA TRP A 115 -14.21 -3.80 1.65
C TRP A 115 -15.34 -3.02 0.99
N HIS A 116 -15.17 -2.72 -0.30
CA HIS A 116 -16.22 -2.15 -1.12
C HIS A 116 -17.25 -3.22 -1.46
N PRO A 117 -18.56 -2.96 -1.31
CA PRO A 117 -19.61 -3.99 -1.40
C PRO A 117 -19.75 -4.65 -2.77
N THR A 118 -19.27 -4.01 -3.84
CA THR A 118 -19.45 -4.49 -5.22
C THR A 118 -18.16 -4.72 -6.01
N THR A 119 -17.00 -4.23 -5.52
CA THR A 119 -15.74 -4.32 -6.28
C THR A 119 -14.75 -5.29 -5.65
N ASP A 120 -15.07 -5.83 -4.47
CA ASP A 120 -14.22 -6.72 -3.67
C ASP A 120 -12.82 -6.15 -3.43
N ARG A 121 -12.68 -4.82 -3.37
CA ARG A 121 -11.42 -4.11 -3.11
C ARG A 121 -11.47 -3.44 -1.75
N LEU A 122 -10.31 -3.33 -1.10
CA LEU A 122 -10.14 -2.46 0.07
C LEU A 122 -10.04 -1.00 -0.40
N VAL A 123 -11.11 -0.24 -0.18
CA VAL A 123 -11.20 1.20 -0.50
C VAL A 123 -11.03 2.06 0.75
N LEU A 124 -10.53 3.29 0.57
CA LEU A 124 -10.40 4.28 1.64
C LEU A 124 -11.76 4.48 2.32
N ALA A 125 -11.81 4.22 3.63
CA ALA A 125 -13.03 4.30 4.41
C ALA A 125 -13.32 5.77 4.75
N MET A 126 -14.38 6.33 4.15
CA MET A 126 -14.81 7.70 4.36
C MET A 126 -16.00 7.78 5.33
N GLN A 127 -16.06 8.85 6.10
CA GLN A 127 -17.21 9.31 6.88
C GLN A 127 -17.93 10.38 6.05
N ASP A 128 -19.27 10.32 6.03
CA ASP A 128 -20.13 11.25 5.29
C ASP A 128 -19.73 11.42 3.81
N ASP A 129 -19.08 10.42 3.18
CA ASP A 129 -18.60 10.41 1.79
C ASP A 129 -17.49 11.41 1.42
N TYR A 130 -16.94 12.16 2.39
CA TYR A 130 -15.87 13.11 2.10
C TYR A 130 -14.89 13.36 3.26
N MET A 131 -15.04 12.74 4.42
CA MET A 131 -14.14 12.94 5.57
C MET A 131 -13.42 11.66 5.98
N ILE A 132 -12.24 11.82 6.59
CA ILE A 132 -11.56 10.75 7.31
C ILE A 132 -10.96 11.27 8.61
N ASP A 133 -10.74 10.38 9.57
CA ASP A 133 -9.93 10.68 10.75
C ASP A 133 -8.48 10.24 10.50
N TYR A 134 -7.52 11.13 10.71
CA TYR A 134 -6.09 10.92 10.48
C TYR A 134 -5.25 11.79 11.42
N ASP A 135 -4.12 11.31 11.92
CA ASP A 135 -3.20 12.02 12.85
C ASP A 135 -3.93 12.70 14.04
N GLY A 136 -4.99 12.06 14.56
CA GLY A 136 -5.79 12.58 15.67
C GLY A 136 -6.77 13.71 15.32
N ALA A 137 -6.91 14.09 14.04
CA ALA A 137 -7.82 15.12 13.57
C ALA A 137 -8.70 14.62 12.42
N ARG A 138 -9.73 15.39 12.07
CA ARG A 138 -10.64 15.09 10.96
C ARG A 138 -10.28 15.95 9.75
N TYR A 139 -10.15 15.29 8.60
CA TYR A 139 -9.79 15.93 7.33
C TYR A 139 -10.84 15.68 6.26
N TYR A 140 -10.93 16.61 5.32
CA TYR A 140 -11.68 16.46 4.09
C TYR A 140 -10.81 15.78 3.03
N VAL A 141 -11.36 14.79 2.33
CA VAL A 141 -10.72 14.15 1.18
C VAL A 141 -11.03 14.97 -0.07
N GLU A 142 -10.04 15.73 -0.52
CA GLU A 142 -10.13 16.52 -1.75
C GLU A 142 -9.92 15.63 -2.98
N ILE A 143 -8.89 14.77 -2.92
CA ILE A 143 -8.52 13.85 -3.99
C ILE A 143 -8.45 12.44 -3.41
N GLY A 144 -8.91 11.47 -4.19
CA GLY A 144 -8.76 10.05 -3.87
C GLY A 144 -9.96 9.40 -3.19
N LYS A 145 -11.15 9.96 -3.41
CA LYS A 145 -12.41 9.22 -3.18
C LYS A 145 -12.38 7.92 -3.98
N GLY A 146 -12.62 6.80 -3.31
CA GLY A 146 -12.52 5.47 -3.91
C GLY A 146 -11.09 4.97 -4.16
N ALA A 147 -10.05 5.65 -3.63
CA ALA A 147 -8.70 5.11 -3.61
C ALA A 147 -8.70 3.72 -2.98
N HIS A 148 -8.02 2.77 -3.61
CA HIS A 148 -7.94 1.40 -3.12
C HIS A 148 -6.50 0.93 -2.99
N LEU A 149 -6.33 -0.14 -2.21
CA LEU A 149 -5.02 -0.75 -2.01
C LEU A 149 -4.61 -1.59 -3.21
N GLU A 150 -3.34 -1.47 -3.57
CA GLU A 150 -2.67 -2.29 -4.56
C GLU A 150 -1.43 -2.96 -3.97
N ILE A 151 -0.97 -4.04 -4.61
CA ILE A 151 0.26 -4.73 -4.28
C ILE A 151 1.14 -4.90 -5.52
N SER A 152 2.45 -5.05 -5.31
CA SER A 152 3.37 -5.38 -6.41
C SER A 152 3.05 -6.76 -6.99
N LYS A 153 2.81 -6.82 -8.32
CA LYS A 153 2.62 -8.09 -9.04
C LYS A 153 3.82 -9.02 -8.85
N LYS A 154 5.03 -8.45 -8.83
CA LYS A 154 6.28 -9.19 -8.60
C LYS A 154 6.31 -9.83 -7.21
N ALA A 155 5.91 -9.09 -6.17
CA ALA A 155 5.85 -9.62 -4.81
C ALA A 155 4.80 -10.74 -4.70
N TYR A 156 3.61 -10.53 -5.26
CA TYR A 156 2.55 -11.53 -5.32
C TYR A 156 3.00 -12.84 -6.00
N THR A 157 3.62 -12.75 -7.19
CA THR A 157 4.18 -13.94 -7.87
C THR A 157 5.28 -14.62 -7.05
N LYS A 158 6.12 -13.85 -6.34
CA LYS A 158 7.15 -14.41 -5.45
C LYS A 158 6.55 -15.25 -4.32
N PHE A 159 5.43 -14.81 -3.71
CA PHE A 159 4.74 -15.60 -2.69
C PHE A 159 4.23 -16.92 -3.25
N GLN A 160 3.60 -16.90 -4.42
CA GLN A 160 3.13 -18.11 -5.09
C GLN A 160 4.26 -19.10 -5.41
N LEU A 161 5.40 -18.60 -5.92
CA LEU A 161 6.55 -19.43 -6.25
C LEU A 161 7.21 -20.04 -5.01
N LYS A 162 7.32 -19.29 -3.91
CA LYS A 162 7.89 -19.79 -2.65
C LYS A 162 7.08 -20.99 -2.15
N THR A 163 5.76 -20.92 -2.16
CA THR A 163 4.91 -22.04 -1.73
C THR A 163 4.94 -23.22 -2.69
N ARG A 164 5.01 -23.00 -4.00
CA ARG A 164 5.19 -24.09 -4.98
C ARG A 164 6.48 -24.88 -4.72
N ARG A 165 7.58 -24.20 -4.40
CA ARG A 165 8.84 -24.86 -4.02
C ARG A 165 8.72 -25.69 -2.74
N VAL A 166 7.95 -25.24 -1.76
CA VAL A 166 7.68 -25.99 -0.52
C VAL A 166 6.79 -27.21 -0.78
N LYS A 167 5.76 -27.09 -1.65
CA LYS A 167 4.89 -28.22 -2.03
C LYS A 167 5.55 -29.22 -2.99
N GLY A 168 6.66 -28.85 -3.63
CA GLY A 168 7.37 -29.63 -4.65
C GLY A 168 8.71 -30.21 -4.21
N MET A 169 8.96 -30.38 -2.90
CA MET A 169 10.10 -31.21 -2.48
C MET A 169 9.88 -32.65 -2.95
N LYS A 170 10.46 -32.98 -4.11
CA LYS A 170 10.94 -34.33 -4.37
C LYS A 170 12.09 -34.56 -3.39
N VAL A 171 11.84 -35.34 -2.34
CA VAL A 171 12.91 -36.02 -1.62
C VAL A 171 13.42 -37.07 -2.60
N GLY A 172 14.49 -36.73 -3.31
CA GLY A 172 15.18 -37.67 -4.18
C GLY A 172 15.77 -38.78 -3.32
N SER A 173 15.14 -39.94 -3.39
CA SER A 173 15.70 -41.23 -3.03
C SER A 173 16.79 -41.61 -4.05
N GLU A 174 18.05 -41.61 -3.61
CA GLU A 174 19.17 -42.43 -4.09
C GLU A 174 20.04 -42.63 -2.84
N GLY A 175 20.45 -43.81 -2.39
CA GLY A 175 20.33 -45.17 -2.88
C GLY A 175 20.88 -46.10 -1.79
N SER A 176 20.47 -47.36 -1.83
CA SER A 176 20.83 -48.44 -0.91
C SER A 176 22.32 -48.83 -0.98
N GLN A 177 22.75 -49.53 0.08
CA GLN A 177 23.97 -50.35 0.26
C GLN A 177 25.20 -49.58 0.80
N THR A 178 25.77 -49.98 1.94
CA THR A 178 26.52 -51.24 2.05
C THR A 178 26.51 -51.79 3.48
N LEU A 179 26.28 -53.09 3.59
CA LEU A 179 26.66 -53.93 4.73
C LEU A 179 28.14 -53.75 5.10
N LYS A 180 28.43 -53.67 6.39
CA LYS A 180 29.42 -54.52 7.07
C LYS A 180 29.21 -54.44 8.58
#